data_AF-A0A4U7JAV7-F1
#
_entry.id   AF-A0A4U7JAV7-F1
#
_cell.length_a   1.000
_cell.length_b   1.000
_cell.length_c   1.000
_cell.angle_alpha   90.00
_cell.angle_beta   90.00
_cell.angle_gamma   90.00
#
_symmetry.space_group_name_H-M   'P 1'
#
loop_
_entity.id
_entity.type
_entity.pdbx_description
1 polymer ?
#
loop_
_entity_poly.entity_id
_entity_poly.type
_entity_poly.pdbx_seq_one_letter_code
_entity_poly.pdbx_strand_id
1 'polypeptide(L)'
;MVDGKKESDTRFDIASITVNSQTILENIDSYSEIKEGSVVEIAMPQFVVQSYPVMSAAVKLTVISNGEIGVRGTVKNIEQGKDGITFLVEGKKESDTRFDIASITVNSQTILENIDLYSEIKEGSIVEVVMPEYVVMTYPVMSAAIKLKVIK
;
A
#
# COMPACT_ATOMS: atom_id res chain seq x y z
N MET A 1 -2.09 -10.18 8.08
CA MET A 1 -0.64 -9.89 8.23
C MET A 1 -0.45 -8.44 7.86
N VAL A 2 0.38 -7.71 8.60
CA VAL A 2 0.70 -6.31 8.33
C VAL A 2 2.19 -6.24 8.08
N ASP A 3 2.54 -5.66 6.95
CA ASP A 3 3.91 -5.42 6.51
C ASP A 3 4.16 -3.92 6.48
N GLY A 4 5.29 -3.51 7.04
CA GLY A 4 5.67 -2.13 7.25
C GLY A 4 7.17 -2.03 7.53
N LYS A 5 7.64 -0.85 7.90
CA LYS A 5 9.04 -0.64 8.28
C LYS A 5 9.14 -0.27 9.75
N LYS A 6 10.29 -0.59 10.33
CA LYS A 6 10.70 -0.02 11.60
C LYS A 6 11.12 1.43 11.39
N GLU A 7 10.28 2.35 11.83
CA GLU A 7 10.46 3.80 11.83
C GLU A 7 10.71 4.26 13.27
N SER A 8 10.88 5.57 13.49
CA SER A 8 11.20 6.11 14.82
C SER A 8 10.16 5.79 15.89
N ASP A 9 8.91 5.61 15.48
CA ASP A 9 7.72 5.37 16.29
C ASP A 9 7.14 3.96 16.12
N THR A 10 7.61 3.17 15.16
CA THR A 10 7.20 1.76 15.01
C THR A 10 8.25 0.80 15.54
N ARG A 11 7.82 -0.23 16.28
CA ARG A 11 8.74 -1.20 16.91
C ARG A 11 9.10 -2.38 16.03
N PHE A 12 8.22 -2.74 15.10
CA PHE A 12 8.28 -3.94 14.27
C PHE A 12 7.98 -3.59 12.82
N ASP A 13 8.68 -4.24 11.91
CA ASP A 13 8.50 -4.17 10.45
C ASP A 13 7.35 -5.09 10.01
N ILE A 14 7.32 -6.36 10.46
CA ILE A 14 6.29 -7.32 10.07
C ILE A 14 5.57 -7.88 11.30
N ALA A 15 4.24 -7.87 11.27
CA ALA A 15 3.43 -8.42 12.34
C ALA A 15 2.21 -9.23 11.85
N SER A 16 1.93 -10.32 12.54
CA SER A 16 0.65 -11.03 12.48
C SER A 16 -0.23 -10.56 13.63
N ILE A 17 -1.28 -9.80 13.28
CA ILE A 17 -2.13 -9.11 14.25
C ILE A 17 -3.52 -9.73 14.29
N THR A 18 -3.95 -10.07 15.50
CA THR A 18 -5.34 -10.45 15.79
C THR A 18 -6.13 -9.20 16.12
N VAL A 19 -7.20 -8.95 15.36
CA VAL A 19 -8.22 -7.93 15.65
C VAL A 19 -9.46 -8.65 16.19
N ASN A 20 -9.97 -8.21 17.33
CA ASN A 20 -11.14 -8.83 17.97
C ASN A 20 -12.04 -7.78 18.63
N SER A 21 -13.08 -8.21 19.35
CA SER A 21 -14.05 -7.31 19.99
C SER A 21 -13.47 -6.40 21.09
N GLN A 22 -12.24 -6.63 21.54
CA GLN A 22 -11.54 -5.78 22.51
C GLN A 22 -10.63 -4.75 21.83
N THR A 23 -10.40 -4.87 20.51
CA THR A 23 -9.61 -3.90 19.75
C THR A 23 -10.42 -2.63 19.56
N ILE A 24 -9.82 -1.48 19.91
CA ILE A 24 -10.38 -0.16 19.61
C ILE A 24 -10.18 0.12 18.12
N LEU A 25 -11.26 0.38 17.39
CA LEU A 25 -11.21 0.73 15.98
C LEU A 25 -11.35 2.25 15.80
N GLU A 26 -10.53 2.82 14.92
CA GLU A 26 -10.66 4.21 14.48
C GLU A 26 -10.79 4.30 12.95
N ASN A 27 -11.62 5.24 12.50
CA ASN A 27 -12.00 5.51 11.10
C ASN A 27 -12.79 4.38 10.39
N ILE A 28 -13.18 3.33 11.13
CA ILE A 28 -14.05 2.25 10.67
C ILE A 28 -14.96 1.82 11.83
N ASP A 29 -16.13 1.28 11.51
CA ASP A 29 -17.08 0.76 12.51
C ASP A 29 -16.93 -0.76 12.71
N SER A 30 -16.38 -1.45 11.72
CA SER A 30 -16.20 -2.91 11.72
C SER A 30 -14.89 -3.35 11.07
N TYR A 31 -14.27 -4.40 11.60
CA TYR A 31 -13.09 -5.02 11.01
C TYR A 31 -13.34 -5.59 9.60
N SER A 32 -14.61 -5.82 9.22
CA SER A 32 -14.97 -6.24 7.85
C SER A 32 -14.72 -5.14 6.80
N GLU A 33 -14.51 -3.90 7.23
CA GLU A 33 -14.24 -2.77 6.33
C GLU A 33 -12.76 -2.67 5.95
N ILE A 34 -11.87 -3.36 6.67
CA ILE A 34 -10.43 -3.38 6.38
C ILE A 34 -10.22 -4.20 5.11
N LYS A 35 -9.74 -3.54 4.06
CA LYS A 35 -9.41 -4.20 2.79
C LYS A 35 -7.95 -4.61 2.74
N GLU A 36 -7.64 -5.61 1.93
CA GLU A 36 -6.24 -5.87 1.59
C GLU A 36 -5.64 -4.63 0.90
N GLY A 37 -4.44 -4.23 1.32
CA GLY A 37 -3.83 -2.96 0.89
C GLY A 37 -4.23 -1.75 1.73
N SER A 38 -5.02 -1.93 2.79
CA SER A 38 -5.24 -0.85 3.76
C SER A 38 -3.95 -0.47 4.45
N VAL A 39 -3.70 0.83 4.57
CA VAL A 39 -2.65 1.38 5.43
C VAL A 39 -3.22 1.53 6.83
N VAL A 40 -2.58 0.91 7.81
CA VAL A 40 -3.06 0.84 9.18
C VAL A 40 -1.96 1.22 10.16
N GLU A 41 -2.33 1.93 11.22
CA GLU A 41 -1.52 2.10 12.41
C GLU A 41 -2.03 1.14 13.50
N ILE A 42 -1.11 0.41 14.16
CA ILE A 42 -1.48 -0.61 15.13
C ILE A 42 -0.75 -0.37 16.44
N ALA A 43 -1.50 -0.07 17.49
CA ALA A 43 -0.99 -0.09 18.85
C ALA A 43 -1.05 -1.52 19.40
N MET A 44 0.10 -2.01 19.85
CA MET A 44 0.25 -3.32 20.46
C MET A 44 0.44 -3.20 21.98
N PRO A 45 0.09 -4.22 22.77
CA PRO A 45 0.47 -4.29 24.17
C PRO A 45 2.00 -4.27 24.32
N GLN A 46 2.47 -3.89 25.51
CA GLN A 46 3.91 -3.84 25.82
C GLN A 46 4.60 -5.20 25.58
N PHE A 47 3.91 -6.29 25.90
CA PHE A 47 4.37 -7.66 25.72
C PHE A 47 3.72 -8.29 24.50
N VAL A 48 4.55 -8.77 23.57
CA VAL A 48 4.14 -9.46 22.34
C VAL A 48 4.86 -10.80 22.24
N VAL A 49 4.38 -11.70 21.38
CA VAL A 49 5.12 -12.92 21.06
C VAL A 49 6.32 -12.53 20.20
N GLN A 50 7.52 -12.80 20.71
CA GLN A 50 8.77 -12.51 20.00
C GLN A 50 9.05 -13.58 18.95
N SER A 51 8.34 -13.48 17.84
CA SER A 51 8.51 -14.27 16.62
C SER A 51 8.81 -13.34 15.43
N TYR A 52 9.13 -13.92 14.27
CA TYR A 52 9.20 -13.19 13.01
C TYR A 52 8.29 -13.90 11.98
N PRO A 53 7.13 -13.31 11.61
CA PRO A 53 6.61 -12.01 12.04
C PRO A 53 6.24 -11.98 13.53
N VAL A 54 6.25 -10.79 14.15
CA VAL A 54 5.79 -10.63 15.54
C VAL A 54 4.30 -10.97 15.63
N MET A 55 3.89 -11.71 16.65
CA MET A 55 2.47 -12.02 16.85
C MET A 55 1.91 -11.25 18.04
N SER A 56 0.76 -10.62 17.85
CA SER A 56 0.10 -9.85 18.91
C SER A 56 -1.40 -9.67 18.65
N ALA A 57 -2.15 -9.31 19.69
CA ALA A 57 -3.49 -8.75 19.55
C ALA A 57 -3.40 -7.22 19.49
N ALA A 58 -4.19 -6.58 18.63
CA ALA A 58 -4.26 -5.13 18.56
C ALA A 58 -5.00 -4.56 19.78
N VAL A 59 -4.38 -3.59 20.47
CA VAL A 59 -5.09 -2.74 21.46
C VAL A 59 -5.94 -1.72 20.71
N LYS A 60 -5.36 -1.12 19.69
CA LYS A 60 -5.99 -0.11 18.84
C LYS A 60 -5.53 -0.33 17.39
N LEU A 61 -6.46 -0.19 16.46
CA LEU A 61 -6.20 -0.19 15.03
C LEU A 61 -6.85 1.06 14.43
N THR A 62 -6.04 1.89 13.80
CA THR A 62 -6.51 3.05 13.04
C THR A 62 -6.32 2.76 11.57
N VAL A 63 -7.41 2.75 10.80
CA VAL A 63 -7.32 2.69 9.34
C VAL A 63 -7.00 4.08 8.83
N ILE A 64 -5.81 4.24 8.25
CA ILE A 64 -5.36 5.51 7.66
C ILE A 64 -5.95 5.65 6.26
N SER A 65 -5.99 4.56 5.50
CA SER A 65 -6.62 4.50 4.18
C SER A 65 -6.95 3.06 3.84
N ASN A 66 -8.13 2.81 3.28
CA ASN A 66 -8.47 1.50 2.72
C ASN A 66 -7.82 1.25 1.34
N GLY A 67 -7.06 2.23 0.82
CA GLY A 67 -6.55 2.23 -0.54
C GLY A 67 -7.69 2.30 -1.56
N GLU A 68 -7.49 3.08 -2.62
CA GLU A 68 -8.37 3.03 -3.79
C GLU A 68 -7.52 2.79 -5.02
N ILE A 69 -8.11 2.12 -6.02
CA ILE A 69 -7.44 1.94 -7.30
C ILE A 69 -7.30 3.34 -7.90
N GLY A 70 -6.07 3.86 -7.87
CA GLY A 70 -5.79 5.20 -8.36
C GLY A 70 -5.77 5.19 -9.88
N VAL A 71 -5.06 4.25 -10.48
CA VAL A 71 -4.92 4.11 -11.94
C VAL A 71 -4.73 2.63 -12.32
N ARG A 72 -5.23 2.27 -13.50
CA ARG A 72 -4.99 0.98 -14.16
C ARG A 72 -4.58 1.28 -15.60
N GLY A 73 -3.46 0.74 -16.06
CA GLY A 73 -2.95 1.10 -17.38
C GLY A 73 -1.57 0.53 -17.72
N THR A 74 -1.01 1.04 -18.81
CA THR A 74 0.29 0.61 -19.34
C THR A 74 1.41 1.47 -18.78
N VAL A 75 2.50 0.82 -18.34
CA VAL A 75 3.72 1.48 -17.87
C VAL A 75 4.49 2.11 -19.02
N LYS A 76 4.92 3.37 -18.82
CA LYS A 76 5.72 4.21 -19.73
C LYS A 76 6.79 4.95 -18.94
N ASN A 77 7.89 5.32 -19.59
CA ASN A 77 8.93 6.22 -19.08
C ASN A 77 9.42 5.81 -17.67
N ILE A 78 10.06 4.65 -17.56
CA ILE A 78 10.62 4.20 -16.28
C ILE A 78 11.91 4.98 -15.99
N GLU A 79 11.93 5.66 -14.85
CA GLU A 79 13.09 6.33 -14.29
C GLU A 79 13.57 5.59 -13.03
N GLN A 80 14.85 5.21 -13.01
CA GLN A 80 15.46 4.65 -11.80
C GLN A 80 15.83 5.78 -10.84
N GLY A 81 15.25 5.74 -9.65
CA GLY A 81 15.63 6.56 -8.51
C GLY A 81 16.61 5.85 -7.59
N LYS A 82 17.06 6.56 -6.56
CA LYS A 82 17.98 6.01 -5.55
C LYS A 82 17.37 4.86 -4.75
N ASP A 83 16.09 4.96 -4.41
CA ASP A 83 15.40 4.06 -3.47
C ASP A 83 14.16 3.38 -4.07
N GLY A 84 14.01 3.42 -5.39
CA GLY A 84 12.84 2.89 -6.10
C GLY A 84 12.84 3.28 -7.58
N ILE A 85 11.75 2.99 -8.26
CA ILE A 85 11.50 3.41 -9.65
C ILE A 85 10.29 4.33 -9.70
N THR A 86 10.33 5.31 -10.60
CA THR A 86 9.18 6.14 -10.93
C THR A 86 8.80 5.88 -12.38
N PHE A 87 7.51 5.77 -12.68
CA PHE A 87 7.05 5.55 -14.03
C PHE A 87 5.65 6.13 -14.25
N LEU A 88 5.36 6.42 -15.50
CA LEU A 88 4.04 6.87 -15.93
C LEU A 88 3.14 5.66 -16.17
N VAL A 89 1.92 5.69 -15.66
CA VAL A 89 0.87 4.73 -15.99
C VAL A 89 -0.19 5.48 -16.78
N GLU A 90 -0.39 5.07 -18.04
CA GLU A 90 -1.41 5.62 -18.92
C GLU A 90 -2.52 4.60 -19.13
N GLY A 91 -3.74 4.97 -18.79
CA GLY A 91 -4.94 4.16 -18.95
C GLY A 91 -6.15 4.99 -19.36
N LYS A 92 -7.33 4.42 -19.19
CA LYS A 92 -8.60 5.15 -19.27
C LYS A 92 -9.15 5.28 -17.86
N LYS A 93 -9.88 6.35 -17.59
CA LYS A 93 -10.66 6.43 -16.36
C LYS A 93 -11.77 5.39 -16.42
N GLU A 94 -11.73 4.43 -15.50
CA GLU A 94 -12.74 3.37 -15.34
C GLU A 94 -13.66 3.73 -14.16
N SER A 95 -14.75 2.99 -13.98
CA SER A 95 -15.72 3.26 -12.90
C SER A 95 -15.14 3.05 -11.50
N ASP A 96 -14.09 2.23 -11.39
CA ASP A 96 -13.40 1.88 -10.17
C ASP A 96 -12.02 2.55 -10.03
N THR A 97 -11.60 3.38 -10.99
CA THR A 97 -10.34 4.13 -10.91
C THR A 97 -10.56 5.61 -10.64
N ARG A 98 -9.67 6.21 -9.83
CA ARG A 98 -9.74 7.65 -9.52
C ARG A 98 -9.26 8.51 -10.68
N PHE A 99 -8.21 8.04 -11.36
CA PHE A 99 -7.48 8.76 -12.41
C PHE A 99 -7.25 7.87 -13.64
N ASP A 100 -7.03 8.51 -14.78
CA ASP A 100 -6.66 7.89 -16.05
C ASP A 100 -5.14 7.85 -16.26
N ILE A 101 -4.43 8.85 -15.77
CA ILE A 101 -2.98 8.96 -15.90
C ILE A 101 -2.32 9.39 -14.58
N ALA A 102 -1.23 8.70 -14.22
CA ALA A 102 -0.46 9.03 -13.02
C ALA A 102 1.02 8.66 -13.15
N SER A 103 1.87 9.46 -12.53
CA SER A 103 3.29 9.18 -12.29
C SER A 103 3.43 8.53 -10.92
N ILE A 104 3.86 7.27 -10.93
CA ILE A 104 3.87 6.39 -9.77
C ILE A 104 5.29 6.10 -9.35
N THR A 105 5.57 6.34 -8.07
CA THR A 105 6.80 5.85 -7.43
C THR A 105 6.52 4.53 -6.72
N VAL A 106 7.31 3.52 -7.06
CA VAL A 106 7.34 2.21 -6.40
C VAL A 106 8.68 2.07 -5.71
N ASN A 107 8.65 1.73 -4.43
CA ASN A 107 9.84 1.56 -3.61
C ASN A 107 9.66 0.36 -2.67
N SER A 108 10.58 0.20 -1.72
CA SER A 108 10.54 -0.88 -0.71
C SER A 108 9.39 -0.80 0.30
N GLN A 109 8.51 0.20 0.22
CA GLN A 109 7.28 0.28 1.01
C GLN A 109 6.04 -0.13 0.20
N THR A 110 6.17 -0.28 -1.12
CA THR A 110 5.06 -0.70 -1.98
C THR A 110 4.85 -2.20 -1.87
N ILE A 111 3.62 -2.62 -1.57
CA ILE A 111 3.22 -4.02 -1.60
C ILE A 111 3.15 -4.46 -3.07
N LEU A 112 3.93 -5.47 -3.44
CA LEU A 112 3.94 -6.02 -4.78
C LEU A 112 3.08 -7.30 -4.84
N GLU A 113 2.16 -7.35 -5.80
CA GLU A 113 1.36 -8.54 -6.10
C GLU A 113 1.76 -9.11 -7.47
N ASN A 114 1.93 -10.43 -7.54
CA ASN A 114 2.36 -11.22 -8.69
C ASN A 114 3.80 -11.01 -9.17
N ILE A 115 4.58 -10.17 -8.48
CA ILE A 115 6.02 -10.00 -8.69
C ILE A 115 6.72 -9.90 -7.34
N ASP A 116 7.99 -10.27 -7.27
CA ASP A 116 8.78 -10.23 -6.04
C ASP A 116 9.59 -8.93 -5.95
N LEU A 117 9.99 -8.35 -7.09
CA LEU A 117 10.85 -7.18 -7.18
C LEU A 117 10.30 -6.14 -8.15
N TYR A 118 10.36 -4.86 -7.77
CA TYR A 118 9.93 -3.76 -8.65
C TYR A 118 10.77 -3.65 -9.93
N SER A 119 11.97 -4.25 -9.97
CA SER A 119 12.78 -4.37 -11.19
C SER A 119 12.16 -5.28 -12.27
N GLU A 120 11.13 -6.05 -11.93
CA GLU A 120 10.38 -6.87 -12.89
C GLU A 120 9.37 -6.05 -13.68
N ILE A 121 9.04 -4.83 -13.22
CA ILE A 121 8.17 -3.89 -13.92
C ILE A 121 8.93 -3.34 -15.12
N LYS A 122 8.38 -3.52 -16.31
CA LYS A 122 8.96 -3.06 -17.58
C LYS A 122 8.02 -2.13 -18.31
N GLU A 123 8.57 -1.27 -19.17
CA GLU A 123 7.73 -0.51 -20.09
C GLU A 123 6.86 -1.46 -20.92
N GLY A 124 5.59 -1.10 -21.08
CA GLY A 124 4.59 -1.95 -21.72
C GLY A 124 3.85 -2.90 -20.77
N SER A 125 4.30 -3.09 -19.53
CA SER A 125 3.56 -3.88 -18.54
C SER A 125 2.21 -3.25 -18.24
N ILE A 126 1.19 -4.06 -17.99
CA ILE A 126 -0.13 -3.59 -17.54
C ILE A 126 -0.19 -3.72 -16.02
N VAL A 127 -0.44 -2.61 -15.34
CA VAL A 127 -0.46 -2.53 -13.88
C VAL A 127 -1.76 -1.94 -13.35
N GLU A 128 -2.10 -2.35 -12.15
CA GLU A 128 -3.12 -1.72 -11.30
C GLU A 128 -2.44 -1.19 -10.05
N VAL A 129 -2.68 0.09 -9.73
CA VAL A 129 -1.99 0.79 -8.65
C VAL A 129 -3.00 1.30 -7.64
N VAL A 130 -2.84 0.85 -6.40
CA VAL A 130 -3.56 1.39 -5.25
C VAL A 130 -2.78 2.58 -4.70
N MET A 131 -3.46 3.72 -4.58
CA MET A 131 -2.88 4.98 -4.13
C MET A 131 -3.45 5.38 -2.76
N PRO A 132 -2.68 6.17 -1.98
CA PRO A 132 -3.22 6.84 -0.82
C PRO A 132 -4.36 7.80 -1.21
N GLU A 133 -5.18 8.13 -0.24
CA GLU A 133 -6.26 9.11 -0.42
C GLU A 133 -5.70 10.47 -0.90
N TYR A 134 -4.63 10.93 -0.24
CA TYR A 134 -3.94 12.17 -0.57
C TYR A 134 -2.82 11.93 -1.58
N VAL A 135 -2.90 12.64 -2.71
CA VAL A 135 -1.94 12.58 -3.82
C VAL A 135 -1.56 14.00 -4.23
N VAL A 136 -0.48 14.15 -4.99
CA VAL A 136 -0.13 15.45 -5.59
C VAL A 136 -1.00 15.67 -6.82
N MET A 137 -1.94 16.62 -6.72
CA MET A 137 -2.96 16.92 -7.73
C MET A 137 -2.37 17.71 -8.92
N THR A 138 -1.56 17.04 -9.73
CA THR A 138 -1.04 17.51 -11.03
C THR A 138 -1.63 16.70 -12.19
N TYR A 139 -1.24 17.00 -13.42
CA TYR A 139 -1.57 16.18 -14.59
C TYR A 139 -0.28 15.85 -15.38
N PRO A 140 0.26 14.62 -15.29
CA PRO A 140 -0.29 13.46 -14.56
C PRO A 140 -0.28 13.62 -13.04
N VAL A 141 -1.18 12.92 -12.34
CA VAL A 141 -1.20 12.87 -10.86
C VAL A 141 0.06 12.20 -10.37
N MET A 142 0.70 12.73 -9.31
CA MET A 142 1.90 12.10 -8.75
C MET A 142 1.59 11.45 -7.40
N SER A 143 2.03 10.20 -7.22
CA SER A 143 1.80 9.45 -5.98
C SER A 143 2.82 8.33 -5.78
N ALA A 144 3.07 7.98 -4.51
CA ALA A 144 3.70 6.72 -4.15
C ALA A 144 2.64 5.61 -4.11
N ALA A 145 2.96 4.44 -4.66
CA ALA A 145 2.06 3.29 -4.62
C ALA A 145 2.02 2.65 -3.23
N ILE A 146 0.81 2.42 -2.70
CA ILE A 146 0.61 1.55 -1.53
C ILE A 146 0.76 0.09 -1.97
N LYS A 147 0.06 -0.27 -3.04
CA LYS A 147 0.08 -1.61 -3.62
C LYS A 147 0.14 -1.50 -5.13
N LEU A 148 0.91 -2.38 -5.76
CA LEU A 148 0.96 -2.53 -7.20
C LEU A 148 0.77 -4.00 -7.57
N LYS A 149 -0.11 -4.23 -8.55
CA LYS A 149 -0.34 -5.53 -9.15
C LYS A 149 0.06 -5.49 -10.62
N VAL A 150 0.93 -6.40 -11.04
CA VAL A 150 1.14 -6.65 -12.48
C VAL A 150 0.05 -7.61 -12.97
N ILE A 151 -0.69 -7.17 -13.99
CA ILE A 151 -1.80 -7.92 -14.59
C ILE A 151 -1.29 -8.73 -15.79
N LYS A 152 -0.37 -8.14 -16.58
CA LYS A 152 0.18 -8.77 -17.78
C LYS A 152 1.47 -8.11 -18.27
#